data_AF-A0A349M0G9-F1
#
_entry.id   AF-A0A349M0G9-F1
#
_cell.length_a   1.000
_cell.length_b   1.000
_cell.length_c   1.000
_cell.angle_alpha   90.00
_cell.angle_beta   90.00
_cell.angle_gamma   90.00
#
_symmetry.space_group_name_H-M   'P 1'
#
loop_
_entity.id
_entity.type
_entity.pdbx_description
1 polymer ?
#
loop_
_entity_poly.entity_id
_entity_poly.type
_entity_poly.pdbx_seq_one_letter_code
_entity_poly.pdbx_strand_id
1 'polypeptide(L)'
;MEQLTNLVISDRELAFISTALNKLMNDTNATSVMLIDKSGQVIATQGIGVRRNATSLGALLAGAFSSSRHIAELLGEKDFRTIFQQGVKENIFTTIVEEQW
;
A
#
# COMPACT_ATOMS: atom_id res chain seq x y z
N MET A 1 8.13 16.99 13.41
CA MET A 1 7.30 16.19 14.33
C MET A 1 6.16 15.69 13.48
N GLU A 2 6.19 14.44 13.03
CA GLU A 2 5.07 13.87 12.27
C GLU A 2 3.83 13.94 13.16
N GLN A 3 2.82 14.70 12.74
CA GLN A 3 1.53 14.66 13.41
C GLN A 3 0.97 13.26 13.22
N LEU A 4 0.79 12.54 14.33
CA LEU A 4 -0.01 11.32 14.37
C LEU A 4 -1.45 11.74 14.06
N THR A 5 -1.83 11.68 12.79
CA THR A 5 -3.21 11.80 12.36
C THR A 5 -3.93 10.51 12.74
N ASN A 6 -4.81 10.58 13.75
CA ASN A 6 -5.72 9.48 14.03
C ASN A 6 -6.76 9.41 12.91
N LEU A 7 -6.47 8.59 11.89
CA LEU A 7 -7.43 8.28 10.83
C LEU A 7 -8.53 7.38 11.41
N VAL A 8 -9.76 7.88 11.46
CA VAL A 8 -10.93 7.09 11.84
C VAL A 8 -11.68 6.74 10.56
N ILE A 9 -11.80 5.44 10.29
CA ILE A 9 -12.54 4.92 9.13
C ILE A 9 -13.83 4.31 9.65
N SER A 10 -14.96 4.87 9.23
CA SER A 10 -16.28 4.32 9.52
C SER A 10 -16.56 3.03 8.73
N ASP A 11 -17.49 2.22 9.19
CA ASP A 11 -17.91 1.00 8.47
C ASP A 11 -18.38 1.30 7.03
N ARG A 12 -19.01 2.46 6.83
CA ARG A 12 -19.45 2.91 5.50
C ARG A 12 -18.26 3.19 4.58
N GLU A 13 -17.24 3.88 5.08
CA GLU A 13 -16.02 4.15 4.31
C GLU A 13 -15.24 2.86 4.03
N LEU A 14 -15.16 1.96 5.01
CA LEU A 14 -14.53 0.66 4.83
C LEU A 14 -15.23 -0.18 3.75
N ALA A 15 -16.56 -0.10 3.65
CA ALA A 15 -17.32 -0.75 2.59
C ALA A 15 -17.01 -0.17 1.19
N PHE A 16 -16.86 1.15 1.09
CA PHE A 16 -16.44 1.80 -0.17
C PHE A 16 -15.01 1.40 -0.56
N ILE A 17 -14.07 1.44 0.38
CA ILE A 17 -12.69 0.99 0.17
C ILE A 17 -12.68 -0.47 -0.30
N SER A 18 -13.40 -1.35 0.39
CA SER A 18 -13.47 -2.77 0.04
C SER A 18 -14.02 -3.01 -1.36
N THR A 19 -15.02 -2.22 -1.78
CA THR A 19 -15.58 -2.28 -3.14
C THR A 19 -14.55 -1.83 -4.19
N ALA A 20 -13.83 -0.74 -3.92
CA ALA A 20 -12.78 -0.24 -4.80
C ALA A 20 -11.62 -1.25 -4.95
N LEU A 21 -11.15 -1.85 -3.86
CA LEU A 21 -10.10 -2.87 -3.90
C LEU A 21 -10.53 -4.13 -4.64
N ASN A 22 -11.79 -4.57 -4.49
CA ASN A 22 -12.32 -5.69 -5.27
C ASN A 22 -12.37 -5.38 -6.77
N LYS A 23 -12.81 -4.17 -7.14
CA LYS A 23 -12.77 -3.73 -8.53
C LYS A 23 -11.35 -3.72 -9.07
N LEU A 24 -10.40 -3.14 -8.34
CA LEU A 24 -8.98 -3.10 -8.74
C LEU A 24 -8.39 -4.51 -8.91
N MET A 25 -8.69 -5.42 -7.99
CA MET A 25 -8.24 -6.81 -8.07
C MET A 25 -8.75 -7.51 -9.34
N ASN A 26 -10.04 -7.33 -9.65
CA ASN A 26 -10.65 -7.91 -10.86
C ASN A 26 -10.12 -7.27 -12.14
N ASP A 27 -9.99 -5.94 -12.19
CA ASP A 27 -9.53 -5.22 -13.38
C ASP A 27 -8.06 -5.56 -13.71
N THR A 28 -7.27 -5.95 -12.71
CA THR A 28 -5.83 -6.28 -12.86
C THR A 28 -5.52 -7.77 -12.87
N ASN A 29 -6.51 -8.64 -12.60
CA ASN A 29 -6.30 -10.06 -12.27
C ASN A 29 -5.26 -10.30 -11.17
N ALA A 30 -5.10 -9.36 -10.23
CA ALA A 30 -4.18 -9.54 -9.11
C ALA A 30 -4.65 -10.67 -8.18
N THR A 31 -3.71 -11.42 -7.62
CA THR A 31 -4.00 -12.47 -6.62
C THR A 31 -4.52 -11.87 -5.31
N SER A 32 -4.10 -10.63 -5.02
CA SER A 32 -4.49 -9.87 -3.84
C SER A 32 -4.20 -8.38 -4.02
N VAL A 33 -4.92 -7.55 -3.26
CA VAL A 33 -4.75 -6.09 -3.23
C VAL A 33 -4.87 -5.63 -1.78
N MET A 34 -4.05 -4.66 -1.40
CA MET A 34 -4.03 -4.07 -0.05
C MET A 34 -4.07 -2.55 -0.14
N LEU A 35 -4.80 -1.92 0.78
CA LEU A 35 -4.61 -0.52 1.12
C LEU A 35 -3.86 -0.44 2.44
N ILE A 36 -2.74 0.27 2.45
CA ILE A 36 -1.90 0.49 3.63
C ILE A 36 -1.73 2.00 3.85
N ASP A 37 -1.62 2.42 5.10
CA ASP A 37 -1.13 3.76 5.43
C ASP A 37 0.40 3.83 5.32
N LYS A 38 0.99 5.02 5.50
CA LYS A 38 2.45 5.21 5.43
C LYS A 38 3.23 4.54 6.55
N SER A 39 2.58 4.20 7.67
CA SER A 39 3.22 3.44 8.76
C SER A 39 3.29 1.95 8.43
N GLY A 40 2.57 1.49 7.40
CA GLY A 40 2.43 0.10 7.02
C GLY A 40 1.25 -0.60 7.70
N GLN A 41 0.37 0.15 8.37
CA GLN A 41 -0.89 -0.39 8.88
C GLN A 41 -1.79 -0.74 7.70
N VAL A 42 -2.31 -1.96 7.72
CA VAL A 42 -3.23 -2.44 6.70
C VAL A 42 -4.64 -1.93 7.01
N ILE A 43 -5.17 -1.08 6.15
CA ILE A 43 -6.53 -0.53 6.23
C ILE A 43 -7.55 -1.56 5.71
N ALA A 44 -7.28 -2.15 4.54
CA ALA A 44 -8.17 -3.12 3.92
C ALA A 44 -7.40 -4.06 2.98
N THR A 45 -7.93 -5.27 2.77
CA THR A 45 -7.35 -6.28 1.87
C THR A 45 -8.43 -7.01 1.10
N GLN A 46 -8.12 -7.41 -0.14
CA GLN A 46 -8.91 -8.35 -0.94
C GLN A 46 -7.99 -9.42 -1.54
N GLY A 47 -8.56 -10.60 -1.85
CA GLY A 47 -7.85 -11.73 -2.45
C GLY A 47 -7.39 -12.81 -1.47
N ILE A 48 -6.68 -13.80 -2.00
CA ILE A 48 -6.33 -15.04 -1.31
C ILE A 48 -4.90 -14.96 -0.76
N GLY A 49 -4.64 -15.58 0.40
CA GLY A 49 -3.27 -15.81 0.90
C GLY A 49 -2.59 -14.64 1.61
N VAL A 50 -3.04 -13.40 1.39
CA VAL A 50 -2.44 -12.23 2.06
C VAL A 50 -2.86 -12.09 3.52
N ARG A 51 -4.07 -12.50 3.90
CA ARG A 51 -4.62 -12.25 5.26
C ARG A 51 -3.72 -12.74 6.39
N ARG A 52 -2.99 -13.84 6.21
CA ARG A 52 -2.11 -14.41 7.25
C ARG A 52 -0.88 -13.54 7.52
N ASN A 53 -0.35 -12.90 6.48
CA ASN A 53 0.92 -12.15 6.52
C ASN A 53 0.73 -10.65 6.23
N ALA A 54 -0.52 -10.19 6.10
CA ALA A 54 -0.85 -8.84 5.64
C ALA A 54 -0.14 -7.76 6.46
N THR A 55 -0.14 -7.90 7.80
CA THR A 55 0.50 -6.94 8.69
C THR A 55 2.01 -6.84 8.44
N SER A 56 2.70 -7.98 8.35
CA SER A 56 4.14 -7.99 8.06
C SER A 56 4.46 -7.46 6.67
N LEU A 57 3.63 -7.78 5.68
CA LEU A 57 3.79 -7.29 4.31
C LEU A 57 3.58 -5.78 4.24
N GLY A 58 2.54 -5.24 4.90
CA GLY A 58 2.28 -3.80 4.97
C GLY A 58 3.45 -3.02 5.56
N ALA A 59 4.00 -3.48 6.70
CA ALA A 59 5.17 -2.86 7.32
C ALA A 59 6.41 -2.89 6.42
N LEU A 60 6.69 -4.02 5.76
CA LEU A 60 7.83 -4.15 4.84
C LEU A 60 7.68 -3.27 3.60
N LEU A 61 6.47 -3.19 3.03
CA LEU A 61 6.20 -2.36 1.85
C LEU A 61 6.30 -0.88 2.19
N ALA A 62 5.78 -0.44 3.34
CA ALA A 62 5.95 0.93 3.82
C ALA A 62 7.43 1.29 4.03
N GLY A 63 8.20 0.41 4.66
CA GLY A 63 9.65 0.61 4.85
C GLY A 63 10.44 0.66 3.53
N ALA A 64 10.12 -0.23 2.57
CA ALA A 64 10.72 -0.20 1.24
C ALA A 64 10.37 1.09 0.48
N PHE A 65 9.13 1.55 0.59
CA PHE A 65 8.67 2.78 -0.03
C PHE A 65 9.33 4.03 0.57
N SER A 66 9.40 4.12 1.91
CA SER A 66 10.13 5.18 2.60
C SER A 66 11.60 5.22 2.21
N SER A 67 12.25 4.07 2.10
CA SER A 67 13.65 3.99 1.66
C SER A 67 13.84 4.46 0.22
N SER A 68 12.91 4.10 -0.67
CA SER A 68 12.89 4.56 -2.06
C SER A 68 12.79 6.08 -2.16
N ARG A 69 11.93 6.73 -1.35
CA ARG A 69 11.85 8.20 -1.30
C ARG A 69 13.16 8.85 -0.88
N HIS A 70 13.86 8.26 0.09
CA HIS A 70 15.18 8.77 0.50
C HIS A 70 16.22 8.64 -0.62
N ILE A 71 16.14 7.59 -1.44
CA ILE A 71 16.97 7.48 -2.66
C ILE A 71 16.64 8.61 -3.65
N ALA A 72 15.35 8.93 -3.87
CA ALA A 72 14.96 10.04 -4.73
C ALA A 72 15.57 11.38 -4.25
N GLU A 73 15.49 11.66 -2.95
CA GLU A 73 16.12 12.84 -2.34
C GLU A 73 17.63 12.91 -2.61
N LEU A 74 18.35 11.79 -2.45
CA LEU A 74 19.79 11.70 -2.70
C LEU A 74 20.15 11.94 -4.18
N LEU A 75 19.26 11.58 -5.10
CA LEU A 75 19.44 11.76 -6.54
C LEU A 75 18.96 13.13 -7.04
N GLY A 76 18.34 13.94 -6.19
CA GLY A 76 17.70 15.20 -6.59
C GLY A 76 16.40 15.01 -7.37
N GLU A 77 15.81 13.82 -7.31
CA GLU A 77 14.50 13.52 -7.89
C GLU A 77 13.38 14.03 -6.98
N LYS A 78 12.27 14.45 -7.58
CA LYS A 78 11.15 15.03 -6.82
C LYS A 78 10.48 14.00 -5.90
N ASP A 79 10.16 12.82 -6.45
CA ASP A 79 9.63 11.70 -5.67
C ASP A 79 9.60 10.40 -6.50
N PHE A 80 9.72 9.25 -5.84
CA PHE A 80 9.35 7.95 -6.42
C PHE A 80 7.94 7.58 -5.99
N ARG A 81 6.99 7.73 -6.92
CA ARG A 81 5.56 7.48 -6.65
C ARG A 81 5.18 6.00 -6.71
N THR A 82 6.06 5.15 -7.24
CA THR A 82 5.77 3.75 -7.52
C THR A 82 7.01 2.90 -7.32
N ILE A 83 6.82 1.69 -6.79
CA ILE A 83 7.83 0.63 -6.75
C ILE A 83 7.25 -0.60 -7.41
N PHE A 84 8.04 -1.24 -8.26
CA PHE A 84 7.74 -2.54 -8.83
C PHE A 84 8.83 -3.53 -8.41
N GLN A 85 8.43 -4.63 -7.78
CA GLN A 85 9.31 -5.71 -7.37
C GLN A 85 8.93 -6.97 -8.13
N GLN A 86 9.85 -7.45 -8.96
CA GLN A 86 9.64 -8.65 -9.76
C GLN A 86 10.22 -9.87 -9.05
N GLY A 87 9.37 -10.86 -8.78
CA GLY A 87 9.77 -12.15 -8.25
C GLY A 87 9.64 -13.26 -9.28
N VAL A 88 10.10 -14.46 -8.91
CA VAL A 88 9.94 -15.66 -9.76
C VAL A 88 8.49 -16.15 -9.78
N LYS A 89 7.76 -15.96 -8.67
CA LYS A 89 6.38 -16.44 -8.50
C LYS A 89 5.35 -15.32 -8.46
N GLU A 90 5.71 -14.21 -7.84
CA GLU A 90 4.79 -13.10 -7.57
C GLU A 90 5.48 -11.79 -7.93
N ASN A 91 4.70 -10.83 -8.41
CA ASN A 91 5.14 -9.47 -8.64
C ASN A 91 4.37 -8.54 -7.72
N ILE A 92 5.04 -7.52 -7.20
CA ILE A 92 4.42 -6.53 -6.32
C ILE A 92 4.51 -5.17 -6.99
N PHE A 93 3.36 -4.52 -7.12
CA PHE A 93 3.24 -3.14 -7.56
C PHE A 93 2.69 -2.30 -6.41
N THR A 94 3.47 -1.32 -5.97
CA THR A 94 3.10 -0.41 -4.89
C THR A 94 3.10 1.01 -5.43
N THR A 95 2.04 1.77 -5.19
CA THR A 95 1.95 3.17 -5.60
C THR A 95 1.26 4.00 -4.52
N ILE A 96 1.67 5.28 -4.41
CA ILE A 96 1.03 6.24 -3.52
C ILE A 96 -0.27 6.75 -4.16
N VAL A 97 -1.38 6.64 -3.42
CA VAL A 97 -2.69 7.14 -3.87
C VAL A 97 -3.03 8.50 -3.28
N GLU A 98 -2.41 8.88 -2.16
CA GLU A 98 -2.44 10.24 -1.63
C GLU A 98 -1.24 10.56 -0.71
N GLU A 99 -0.87 11.83 -0.61
CA GLU A 99 0.30 12.33 0.12
C GLU A 99 0.01 12.76 1.57
N GLN A 100 -1.25 12.81 2.03
CA GLN A 100 -1.60 13.41 3.33
C GLN A 100 -1.71 12.45 4.53
N TRP A 101 -1.53 11.14 4.37
CA TRP A 101 -1.63 10.17 5.46
C TRP A 101 -0.92 8.87 5.11
#